data_AF-A0A8H4KK32-F1
#
_entry.id   AF-A0A8H4KK32-F1
#
_cell.length_a   1.000
_cell.length_b   1.000
_cell.length_c   1.000
_cell.angle_alpha   90.00
_cell.angle_beta   90.00
_cell.angle_gamma   90.00
#
_symmetry.space_group_name_H-M   'P 1'
#
loop_
_entity.id
_entity.type
_entity.pdbx_description
1 polymer ?
#
loop_
_entity_poly.entity_id
_entity_poly.type
_entity_poly.pdbx_seq_one_letter_code
_entity_poly.pdbx_strand_id
1 'polypeptide(L)'
;MLSLDWAVERGVKIEGNADWQENSDKPCDTGSIISSVAPDFPKVDLSTVDAIWPDKTSPAAEHYFHTKKSVLARGRRVLEHLHKRPEKLIFVVSHSGFLRLGVTGYWFFNSDYRLFDFEDGEEVKIKQQERTLAGGLGLSFTEPVALGLDLPEEDLELDGVKE
;
A
#
# COMPACT_ATOMS: atom_id res chain seq x y z
N MET A 1 -18.87 -3.50 -2.30
CA MET A 1 -17.54 -3.03 -2.70
C MET A 1 -17.40 -3.42 -4.16
N LEU A 2 -17.91 -2.58 -5.06
CA LEU A 2 -18.52 -3.05 -6.32
C LEU A 2 -17.56 -3.75 -7.30
N SER A 3 -16.25 -3.55 -7.21
CA SER A 3 -15.28 -4.11 -8.19
C SER A 3 -14.85 -5.56 -7.91
N LEU A 4 -14.90 -6.01 -6.65
CA LEU A 4 -14.42 -7.35 -6.25
C LEU A 4 -15.49 -8.19 -5.51
N ASP A 5 -16.74 -7.73 -5.47
CA ASP A 5 -17.84 -8.46 -4.81
C ASP A 5 -17.98 -9.91 -5.36
N TRP A 6 -17.72 -10.12 -6.65
CA TRP A 6 -17.74 -11.45 -7.29
C TRP A 6 -16.74 -12.46 -6.70
N ALA A 7 -15.60 -11.97 -6.19
CA ALA A 7 -14.57 -12.79 -5.56
C ALA A 7 -14.97 -13.13 -4.12
N VAL A 8 -15.53 -12.15 -3.42
CA VAL A 8 -16.06 -12.31 -2.06
C VAL A 8 -17.20 -13.33 -2.04
N GLU A 9 -18.09 -13.29 -3.03
CA GLU A 9 -19.17 -14.27 -3.21
C GLU A 9 -18.65 -15.70 -3.44
N ARG A 10 -17.42 -15.84 -3.94
CA ARG A 10 -16.73 -17.13 -4.10
C ARG A 10 -15.91 -17.54 -2.86
N GLY A 11 -16.03 -16.80 -1.77
CA GLY A 11 -15.36 -17.10 -0.50
C GLY A 11 -13.97 -16.49 -0.35
N VAL A 12 -13.55 -15.58 -1.23
CA VAL A 12 -12.31 -14.81 -1.03
C VAL A 12 -12.50 -13.87 0.16
N LYS A 13 -11.58 -13.94 1.12
CA LYS A 13 -11.58 -13.08 2.31
C LYS A 13 -11.00 -11.71 1.97
N ILE A 14 -11.50 -10.68 2.66
CA ILE A 14 -10.93 -9.33 2.60
C ILE A 14 -10.26 -9.08 3.95
N GLU A 15 -8.99 -8.75 3.93
CA GLU A 15 -8.19 -8.43 5.12
C GLU A 15 -7.75 -6.97 5.04
N GLY A 16 -7.98 -6.20 6.11
CA GLY A 16 -7.44 -4.86 6.26
C GLY A 16 -5.99 -4.91 6.71
N ASN A 17 -5.14 -4.08 6.11
CA ASN A 17 -3.74 -3.95 6.52
C ASN A 17 -3.27 -2.50 6.28
N ALA A 18 -2.94 -1.82 7.37
CA ALA A 18 -2.52 -0.43 7.36
C ALA A 18 -1.23 -0.19 6.55
N ASP A 19 -0.31 -1.15 6.45
CA ASP A 19 0.92 -0.96 5.65
C ASP A 19 0.65 -0.63 4.16
N TRP A 20 -0.56 -0.88 3.64
CA TRP A 20 -0.99 -0.54 2.27
C TRP A 20 -1.64 0.84 2.09
N GLN A 21 -1.72 1.66 3.14
CA GLN A 21 -2.27 3.01 3.05
C GLN A 21 -1.42 3.93 2.14
N GLU A 22 -1.97 5.08 1.71
CA GLU A 22 -1.18 6.10 1.00
C GLU A 22 0.03 6.57 1.84
N ASN A 23 1.06 7.08 1.18
CA ASN A 23 2.33 7.41 1.82
C ASN A 23 2.31 8.74 2.60
N SER A 24 1.37 9.66 2.31
CA SER A 24 1.35 11.01 2.89
C SER A 24 0.42 11.15 4.11
N ASP A 25 0.57 12.21 4.89
CA ASP A 25 -0.25 12.57 6.05
C ASP A 25 -1.38 13.57 5.72
N LYS A 26 -1.61 13.87 4.44
CA LYS A 26 -2.68 14.79 4.03
C LYS A 26 -4.04 14.25 4.49
N PRO A 27 -5.03 15.11 4.79
CA PRO A 27 -6.33 14.68 5.30
C PRO A 27 -7.09 13.67 4.44
N CYS A 28 -6.80 13.58 3.14
CA CYS A 28 -7.40 12.58 2.23
C CYS A 28 -6.65 11.23 2.21
N ASP A 29 -5.43 11.19 2.76
CA ASP A 29 -4.50 10.06 2.71
C ASP A 29 -4.40 9.35 4.06
N THR A 30 -5.01 9.93 5.10
CA THR A 30 -5.20 9.32 6.41
C THR A 30 -6.60 8.72 6.50
N GLY A 31 -6.71 7.58 7.18
CA GLY A 31 -7.99 6.93 7.40
C GLY A 31 -8.73 7.42 8.63
N SER A 32 -9.67 6.60 9.08
CA SER A 32 -10.39 6.76 10.34
C SER A 32 -10.08 5.60 11.28
N ILE A 33 -10.27 5.82 12.58
CA ILE A 33 -10.08 4.79 13.61
C ILE A 33 -10.97 3.57 13.33
N ILE A 34 -10.47 2.37 13.64
CA ILE A 34 -11.13 1.10 13.31
C ILE A 34 -12.55 1.04 13.85
N SER A 35 -12.77 1.48 15.09
CA SER A 35 -14.10 1.46 15.73
C SER A 35 -15.14 2.31 15.00
N SER A 36 -14.71 3.33 14.25
CA SER A 36 -15.59 4.17 13.45
C SER A 36 -15.96 3.52 12.11
N VAL A 37 -15.06 2.76 11.49
CA VAL A 37 -15.26 2.22 10.13
C VAL A 37 -15.73 0.77 10.11
N ALA A 38 -15.40 -0.03 11.13
CA ALA A 38 -15.76 -1.44 11.18
C ALA A 38 -17.27 -1.72 10.98
N PRO A 39 -18.21 -0.92 11.53
CA PRO A 39 -19.64 -1.12 11.30
C PRO A 39 -20.06 -1.03 9.82
N ASP A 40 -19.38 -0.20 9.04
CA ASP A 40 -19.69 0.04 7.63
C ASP A 40 -19.11 -1.05 6.71
N PHE A 41 -18.12 -1.80 7.20
CA PHE A 41 -17.39 -2.82 6.43
C PHE A 41 -17.40 -4.20 7.11
N PRO A 42 -18.59 -4.80 7.36
CA PRO A 42 -18.70 -6.05 8.13
C PRO A 42 -18.06 -7.28 7.44
N LYS A 43 -17.69 -7.17 6.16
CA LYS A 43 -17.03 -8.23 5.38
C LYS A 43 -15.50 -8.15 5.41
N VAL A 44 -14.94 -7.08 5.98
CA VAL A 44 -13.49 -6.85 6.04
C VAL A 44 -13.01 -7.29 7.42
N ASP A 45 -12.04 -8.19 7.45
CA ASP A 45 -11.35 -8.52 8.69
C ASP A 45 -10.38 -7.38 9.04
N LEU A 46 -10.74 -6.61 10.06
CA LEU A 46 -9.94 -5.51 10.60
C LEU A 46 -9.21 -5.90 11.90
N SER A 47 -9.30 -7.17 12.33
CA SER A 47 -8.77 -7.61 13.63
C SER A 47 -7.24 -7.54 13.72
N THR A 48 -6.55 -7.56 12.58
CA THR A 48 -5.09 -7.50 12.47
C THR A 48 -4.57 -6.13 12.04
N VAL A 49 -5.44 -5.13 11.88
CA VAL A 49 -5.01 -3.77 11.54
C VAL A 49 -4.25 -3.19 12.72
N ASP A 50 -3.09 -2.59 12.46
CA ASP A 50 -2.27 -1.94 13.47
C ASP A 50 -3.10 -0.93 14.27
N ALA A 51 -3.09 -1.05 15.60
CA ALA A 51 -3.88 -0.20 16.49
C ALA A 51 -3.45 1.27 16.45
N ILE A 52 -2.24 1.56 15.96
CA ILE A 52 -1.78 2.95 15.79
C ILE A 52 -2.44 3.65 14.59
N TRP A 53 -3.03 2.91 13.65
CA TRP A 53 -3.80 3.49 12.56
C TRP A 53 -4.95 4.35 13.09
N PRO A 54 -5.20 5.56 12.53
CA PRO A 54 -4.65 6.12 11.29
C PRO A 54 -3.48 7.11 11.48
N ASP A 55 -2.79 7.09 12.63
CA ASP A 55 -1.72 8.02 12.94
C ASP A 55 -0.53 7.85 11.99
N LYS A 56 0.03 8.99 11.53
CA LYS A 56 1.22 9.08 10.68
C LYS A 56 2.16 10.21 11.10
N THR A 57 1.94 10.82 12.27
CA THR A 57 2.68 12.01 12.70
C THR A 57 3.31 11.83 14.08
N SER A 58 2.75 10.99 14.95
CA SER A 58 3.38 10.74 16.24
C SER A 58 4.66 9.90 16.11
N PRO A 59 5.63 10.03 17.04
CA PRO A 59 6.83 9.21 17.04
C PRO A 59 6.57 7.69 17.08
N ALA A 60 5.44 7.27 17.66
CA ALA A 60 5.06 5.87 17.69
C ALA A 60 4.69 5.35 16.28
N ALA A 61 4.31 6.24 15.36
CA ALA A 61 3.92 5.95 13.98
C ALA A 61 5.06 6.19 12.97
N GLU A 62 6.33 6.19 13.41
CA GLU A 62 7.50 6.41 12.54
C GLU A 62 7.48 5.51 11.29
N HIS A 63 7.02 4.26 11.44
CA HIS A 63 6.93 3.31 10.33
C HIS A 63 5.90 3.71 9.27
N TYR A 64 5.06 4.71 9.50
CA TYR A 64 4.08 5.26 8.58
C TYR A 64 4.42 6.63 8.00
N PHE A 65 5.55 7.22 8.39
CA PHE A 65 5.97 8.54 7.93
C PHE A 65 6.18 8.61 6.42
N HIS A 66 5.98 9.82 5.86
CA HIS A 66 6.20 10.14 4.46
C HIS A 66 7.69 10.42 4.19
N THR A 67 8.56 9.49 4.58
CA THR A 67 10.00 9.54 4.27
C THR A 67 10.41 8.35 3.44
N LYS A 68 11.51 8.50 2.73
CA LYS A 68 12.10 7.44 1.91
C LYS A 68 12.38 6.20 2.75
N LYS A 69 12.97 6.38 3.93
CA LYS A 69 13.24 5.29 4.89
C LYS A 69 11.96 4.51 5.22
N SER A 70 10.93 5.20 5.72
CA SER A 70 9.70 4.56 6.18
C SER A 70 8.88 3.95 5.05
N VAL A 71 8.77 4.61 3.90
CA VAL A 71 8.04 4.09 2.73
C VAL A 71 8.72 2.87 2.11
N LEU A 72 10.05 2.86 1.98
CA LEU A 72 10.78 1.69 1.47
C LEU A 72 10.73 0.52 2.45
N ALA A 73 10.87 0.79 3.75
CA ALA A 73 10.73 -0.24 4.77
C ALA A 73 9.34 -0.88 4.78
N ARG A 74 8.28 -0.06 4.65
CA ARG A 74 6.90 -0.53 4.47
C ARG A 74 6.74 -1.39 3.22
N GLY A 75 7.24 -0.91 2.08
CA GLY A 75 7.21 -1.63 0.82
C GLY A 75 7.81 -3.02 0.92
N ARG A 76 8.97 -3.12 1.58
CA ARG A 76 9.62 -4.41 1.88
C ARG A 76 8.75 -5.30 2.78
N ARG A 77 8.23 -4.77 3.90
CA ARG A 77 7.37 -5.54 4.82
C ARG A 77 6.15 -6.13 4.14
N VAL A 78 5.46 -5.35 3.31
CA VAL A 78 4.25 -5.83 2.63
C VAL A 78 4.56 -6.91 1.59
N LEU A 79 5.66 -6.78 0.85
CA LEU A 79 6.10 -7.79 -0.10
C LEU A 79 6.52 -9.08 0.62
N GLU A 80 7.28 -8.98 1.70
CA GLU A 80 7.66 -10.13 2.54
C GLU A 80 6.43 -10.82 3.16
N HIS A 81 5.42 -10.04 3.57
CA HIS A 81 4.14 -10.57 4.04
C HIS A 81 3.40 -11.33 2.93
N LEU A 82 3.26 -10.73 1.74
CA LEU A 82 2.61 -11.37 0.59
C LEU A 82 3.34 -12.63 0.12
N HIS A 83 4.67 -12.62 0.12
CA HIS A 83 5.47 -13.75 -0.36
C HIS A 83 5.32 -15.00 0.52
N LYS A 84 5.00 -14.82 1.82
CA LYS A 84 4.75 -15.92 2.76
C LYS A 84 3.35 -16.51 2.66
N ARG A 85 2.48 -15.91 1.87
CA ARG A 85 1.08 -16.31 1.76
C ARG A 85 0.88 -17.52 0.85
N PRO A 86 -0.04 -18.44 1.19
CA PRO A 86 -0.28 -19.64 0.39
C PRO A 86 -1.15 -19.41 -0.86
N GLU A 87 -1.81 -18.25 -0.97
CA GLU A 87 -2.70 -17.95 -2.10
C GLU A 87 -1.93 -17.81 -3.42
N LYS A 88 -2.46 -18.44 -4.48
CA LYS A 88 -1.87 -18.36 -5.83
C LYS A 88 -2.05 -17.00 -6.51
N LEU A 89 -3.06 -16.24 -6.09
CA LEU A 89 -3.37 -14.91 -6.60
C LEU A 89 -3.91 -14.08 -5.43
N ILE A 90 -3.32 -12.89 -5.25
CA ILE A 90 -3.69 -11.96 -4.20
C ILE A 90 -4.04 -10.64 -4.87
N PHE A 91 -5.20 -10.07 -4.52
CA PHE A 91 -5.59 -8.74 -4.94
C PHE A 91 -5.19 -7.76 -3.85
N VAL A 92 -4.40 -6.75 -4.22
CA VAL A 92 -4.05 -5.63 -3.35
C VAL A 92 -4.78 -4.40 -3.87
N VAL A 93 -5.58 -3.77 -3.02
CA VAL A 93 -6.24 -2.49 -3.30
C VAL A 93 -5.55 -1.45 -2.45
N SER A 94 -4.92 -0.47 -3.09
CA SER A 94 -4.06 0.52 -2.45
C SER A 94 -4.02 1.80 -3.30
N HIS A 95 -3.21 2.77 -2.89
CA HIS A 95 -3.09 4.07 -3.51
C HIS A 95 -1.86 4.16 -4.41
N SER A 96 -1.92 5.02 -5.42
CA SER A 96 -0.90 5.10 -6.46
C SER A 96 0.45 5.60 -5.93
N GLY A 97 0.48 6.50 -4.93
CA GLY A 97 1.72 7.03 -4.37
C GLY A 97 2.56 5.94 -3.71
N PHE A 98 1.95 5.19 -2.78
CA PHE A 98 2.59 4.09 -2.10
C PHE A 98 2.93 2.92 -3.05
N LEU A 99 2.02 2.52 -3.93
CA LEU A 99 2.30 1.45 -4.90
C LEU A 99 3.48 1.81 -5.82
N ARG A 100 3.55 3.06 -6.28
CA ARG A 100 4.65 3.54 -7.14
C ARG A 100 5.97 3.59 -6.38
N LEU A 101 6.01 4.29 -5.24
CA LEU A 101 7.26 4.66 -4.58
C LEU A 101 7.76 3.62 -3.56
N GLY A 102 6.85 2.87 -2.94
CA GLY A 102 7.20 1.87 -1.93
C GLY A 102 7.35 0.47 -2.50
N VAL A 103 6.54 0.10 -3.50
CA VAL A 103 6.32 -1.32 -3.83
C VAL A 103 6.80 -1.70 -5.23
N THR A 104 6.32 -1.01 -6.27
CA THR A 104 6.37 -1.52 -7.65
C THR A 104 7.29 -0.75 -8.60
N GLY A 105 7.51 0.55 -8.35
CA GLY A 105 8.20 1.42 -9.30
C GLY A 105 7.36 1.82 -10.51
N TYR A 106 6.06 1.55 -10.55
CA TYR A 106 5.20 1.89 -11.70
C TYR A 106 4.08 2.87 -11.35
N TRP A 107 3.66 3.64 -12.35
CA TRP A 107 2.55 4.59 -12.24
C TRP A 107 1.19 3.89 -12.31
N PHE A 108 0.25 4.36 -11.50
CA PHE A 108 -1.15 3.91 -11.52
C PHE A 108 -2.06 5.12 -11.67
N PHE A 109 -2.86 5.13 -12.74
CA PHE A 109 -3.99 6.04 -12.85
C PHE A 109 -5.19 5.50 -12.05
N ASN A 110 -6.19 6.34 -11.81
CA ASN A 110 -7.36 5.95 -11.02
C ASN A 110 -8.06 4.74 -11.64
N SER A 111 -8.40 3.77 -10.78
CA SER A 111 -9.04 2.50 -11.15
C SER A 111 -8.23 1.60 -12.09
N ASP A 112 -6.92 1.84 -12.21
CA ASP A 112 -6.02 0.97 -12.96
C ASP A 112 -5.60 -0.27 -12.14
N TYR A 113 -5.14 -1.31 -12.83
CA TYR A 113 -4.55 -2.48 -12.21
C TYR A 113 -3.30 -2.93 -12.96
N ARG A 114 -2.39 -3.59 -12.24
CA ARG A 114 -1.19 -4.20 -12.81
C ARG A 114 -1.00 -5.59 -12.22
N LEU A 115 -0.37 -6.46 -12.99
CA LEU A 115 -0.09 -7.83 -12.60
C LEU A 115 1.41 -8.00 -12.38
N PHE A 116 1.76 -8.60 -11.25
CA PHE A 116 3.14 -8.84 -10.86
C PHE A 116 3.30 -10.30 -10.44
N ASP A 117 4.43 -10.87 -10.82
CA ASP A 117 4.89 -12.17 -10.32
C ASP A 117 6.04 -11.94 -9.34
N PHE A 118 6.17 -12.78 -8.33
CA PHE A 118 7.39 -12.82 -7.52
C PHE A 118 8.54 -13.37 -8.36
N GLU A 119 9.71 -12.76 -8.24
CA GLU A 119 10.93 -13.28 -8.84
C GLU A 119 11.55 -14.35 -7.93
N ASP A 120 12.18 -15.36 -8.53
CA ASP A 120 12.97 -16.34 -7.80
C ASP A 120 14.28 -15.69 -7.31
N GLY A 121 14.60 -15.85 -6.02
CA GLY A 121 15.84 -15.33 -5.45
C GLY A 121 15.83 -15.26 -3.93
N GLU A 122 16.96 -14.82 -3.36
CA GLU A 122 17.09 -14.59 -1.90
C GLU A 122 16.34 -13.33 -1.44
N GLU A 123 16.22 -12.34 -2.32
CA GLU A 123 15.49 -11.10 -2.04
C GLU A 123 14.07 -11.17 -2.60
N VAL A 124 13.08 -10.77 -1.79
CA VAL A 124 11.69 -10.69 -2.23
C VAL A 124 11.54 -9.52 -3.20
N LYS A 125 11.40 -9.85 -4.49
CA LYS A 125 11.19 -8.91 -5.58
C LYS A 125 9.99 -9.30 -6.41
N ILE A 126 9.43 -8.31 -7.09
CA ILE A 126 8.31 -8.50 -8.00
C ILE A 126 8.65 -7.98 -9.38
N LYS A 127 8.18 -8.69 -10.40
CA LYS A 127 8.33 -8.31 -11.80
C LYS A 127 6.96 -8.09 -12.41
N GLN A 128 6.78 -6.96 -13.07
CA GLN A 128 5.53 -6.68 -13.76
C GLN A 128 5.37 -7.58 -15.00
N GLN A 129 4.16 -8.10 -15.20
CA GLN A 129 3.77 -8.80 -16.42
C GLN A 129 3.53 -7.81 -17.57
N GLU A 130 4.12 -8.11 -18.73
CA GLU A 130 4.08 -7.29 -19.94
C GLU A 130 2.65 -6.95 -20.39
N ARG A 131 1.70 -7.87 -20.23
CA ARG A 131 0.28 -7.65 -20.59
C ARG A 131 -0.43 -6.51 -19.86
N THR A 132 0.17 -5.99 -18.78
CA THR A 132 -0.37 -4.84 -18.03
C THR A 132 0.61 -3.67 -18.02
N LEU A 133 1.60 -3.63 -18.91
CA LEU A 133 2.67 -2.61 -18.88
C LEU A 133 2.14 -1.17 -18.92
N ALA A 134 1.09 -0.91 -19.70
CA ALA A 134 0.38 0.37 -19.77
C ALA A 134 -0.79 0.49 -18.78
N GLY A 135 -0.83 -0.37 -17.75
CA GLY A 135 -2.01 -0.58 -16.92
C GLY A 135 -3.03 -1.50 -17.58
N GLY A 136 -3.90 -2.10 -16.77
CA GLY A 136 -5.01 -2.92 -17.23
C GLY A 136 -6.06 -2.15 -18.04
N LEU A 137 -6.10 -0.82 -17.86
CA LEU A 137 -6.91 0.08 -18.69
C LEU A 137 -6.14 0.70 -19.87
N GLY A 138 -4.82 0.49 -19.96
CA GLY A 138 -4.00 1.02 -21.05
C GLY A 138 -3.71 2.53 -20.98
N LEU A 139 -3.89 3.16 -19.82
CA LEU A 139 -3.79 4.62 -19.64
C LEU A 139 -2.60 5.05 -18.77
N SER A 140 -1.92 4.11 -18.13
CA SER A 140 -0.82 4.42 -17.21
C SER A 140 0.52 4.48 -17.95
N PHE A 141 1.43 5.31 -17.45
CA PHE A 141 2.79 5.38 -17.98
C PHE A 141 3.50 4.03 -17.88
N THR A 142 4.30 3.72 -18.89
CA THR A 142 4.98 2.42 -19.03
C THR A 142 6.38 2.43 -18.42
N GLU A 143 6.94 3.62 -18.28
CA GLU A 143 8.27 3.91 -17.80
C GLU A 143 8.31 3.72 -16.27
N PRO A 144 9.16 2.81 -15.77
CA PRO A 144 9.34 2.65 -14.35
C PRO A 144 10.09 3.84 -13.76
N VAL A 145 9.89 4.08 -12.47
CA VAL A 145 10.62 5.03 -11.64
C VAL A 145 11.35 4.28 -10.53
N ALA A 146 12.44 4.88 -10.04
CA ALA A 146 13.14 4.34 -8.88
C ALA A 146 12.22 4.36 -7.65
N LEU A 147 12.29 3.31 -6.84
CA LEU A 147 11.61 3.30 -5.54
C LEU A 147 12.15 4.43 -4.66
N GLY A 148 11.25 5.10 -3.96
CA GLY A 148 11.55 6.26 -3.13
C GLY A 148 12.01 7.52 -3.87
N LEU A 149 11.84 7.59 -5.20
CA LEU A 149 12.09 8.80 -5.97
C LEU A 149 11.30 9.98 -5.38
N ASP A 150 11.99 11.10 -5.19
CA ASP A 150 11.47 12.37 -4.67
C ASP A 150 10.82 12.31 -3.27
N LEU A 151 11.03 11.21 -2.52
CA LEU A 151 10.64 11.16 -1.11
C LEU A 151 11.65 11.92 -0.23
N PRO A 152 11.18 12.59 0.84
CA PRO A 152 12.06 13.20 1.85
C PRO A 152 13.03 12.17 2.46
N GLU A 153 14.29 12.53 2.60
CA GLU A 153 15.32 11.67 3.22
C GLU A 153 15.18 11.61 4.76
N GLU A 154 14.86 12.75 5.37
CA GLU A 154 14.67 12.89 6.82
C GLU A 154 13.24 13.37 7.10
N ASP A 155 12.78 13.08 8.32
CA ASP A 155 11.59 13.74 8.86
C ASP A 155 11.92 15.22 8.94
N LEU A 156 11.20 16.06 8.16
CA LEU A 156 11.25 17.51 8.38
C LEU A 156 10.96 17.71 9.87
N GLU A 157 11.91 18.29 10.61
CA GLU A 157 11.79 18.54 12.03
C GLU A 157 10.38 19.03 12.31
N LEU A 158 9.67 18.36 13.23
CA LEU A 158 8.40 18.84 13.77
C LEU A 158 8.70 20.20 14.42
N ASP A 159 8.60 21.27 13.63
CA ASP A 159 8.93 22.63 14.01
C ASP A 159 8.10 23.04 15.24
N GLY A 160 8.76 22.91 16.40
CA GLY A 160 8.57 23.69 17.62
C GLY A 160 7.15 24.03 18.05
N VAL A 161 6.52 23.13 18.82
CA VAL A 161 5.72 23.60 19.96
C VAL A 161 6.71 24.05 21.02
N LYS A 162 7.06 25.34 20.99
CA LYS A 162 7.69 25.99 22.15
C LYS A 162 6.66 26.01 23.29
N GLU A 163 7.06 25.48 24.44
CA GLU A 163 6.43 25.69 25.74
C GLU A 163 6.22 27.19 26.06
#